data_AF-A0A659SDK4-F1
#
_entry.id   AF-A0A659SDK4-F1
#
_cell.length_a   1.000
_cell.length_b   1.000
_cell.length_c   1.000
_cell.angle_alpha   90.00
_cell.angle_beta   90.00
_cell.angle_gamma   90.00
#
_symmetry.space_group_name_H-M   'P 1'
#
loop_
_entity.id
_entity.type
_entity.pdbx_description
1 polymer ?
#
loop_
_entity_poly.entity_id
_entity_poly.type
_entity_poly.pdbx_seq_one_letter_code
_entity_poly.pdbx_strand_id
1 'polypeptide(L)' 'ARSRASPDRARAPPPHPRLNPRPGATPLLEQLPIGCRLGPRCPYAQRECIITPRLTGAKNHLYACHFPLNMERE' A
#
# COMPACT_ATOMS: atom_id res chain seq x y z
N ALA A 1 27.10 -45.37 3.98
CA ALA A 1 26.31 -44.25 4.53
C ALA A 1 25.09 -44.01 3.62
N ARG A 2 23.87 -44.33 4.07
CA ARG A 2 22.65 -44.05 3.31
C ARG A 2 22.16 -42.66 3.69
N SER A 3 22.31 -41.69 2.80
CA SER A 3 21.75 -40.36 2.90
C SER A 3 20.21 -40.49 2.95
N ARG A 4 19.61 -40.23 4.11
CA ARG A 4 18.15 -40.11 4.23
C ARG A 4 17.74 -38.81 3.55
N ALA A 5 17.16 -38.90 2.36
CA ALA A 5 16.46 -37.77 1.76
C ALA A 5 15.24 -37.44 2.64
N SER A 6 15.16 -36.20 3.12
CA SER A 6 14.05 -35.70 3.93
C SER A 6 12.80 -35.56 3.04
N PRO A 7 11.67 -36.26 3.32
CA PRO A 7 10.48 -36.21 2.50
C PRO A 7 9.57 -35.08 2.98
N ASP A 8 9.99 -33.82 2.82
CA ASP A 8 9.15 -32.67 3.20
C ASP A 8 9.21 -31.54 2.16
N ARG A 9 9.02 -31.90 0.89
CA ARG A 9 8.80 -30.96 -0.22
C ARG A 9 7.39 -31.05 -0.82
N ALA A 10 6.53 -31.89 -0.26
CA ALA A 10 5.30 -32.33 -0.91
C ALA A 10 4.07 -31.44 -0.70
N ARG A 11 4.18 -30.27 -0.06
CA ARG A 11 3.04 -29.37 0.06
C ARG A 11 3.43 -27.90 -0.01
N ALA A 12 3.75 -27.45 -1.22
CA ALA A 12 3.73 -26.02 -1.50
C ALA A 12 2.31 -25.48 -1.23
N PRO A 13 2.17 -24.34 -0.54
CA PRO A 13 0.88 -23.69 -0.37
C PRO A 13 0.28 -23.36 -1.74
N PRO A 14 -1.05 -23.30 -1.86
CA PRO A 14 -1.70 -22.89 -3.11
C PRO A 14 -1.16 -21.52 -3.55
N PRO A 15 -1.05 -21.26 -4.86
CA PRO A 15 -0.59 -19.97 -5.36
C PRO A 15 -1.50 -18.87 -4.81
N HIS A 16 -0.88 -17.79 -4.32
CA HIS A 16 -1.62 -16.62 -3.87
C HIS A 16 -2.43 -16.03 -5.05
N PRO A 17 -3.67 -15.57 -4.82
CA PRO A 17 -4.44 -14.88 -5.83
C PRO A 17 -3.67 -13.65 -6.34
N ARG A 18 -3.79 -13.36 -7.64
CA ARG A 18 -3.14 -12.18 -8.22
C ARG A 18 -3.76 -10.92 -7.64
N LEU A 19 -2.91 -10.07 -7.05
CA LEU A 19 -3.30 -8.75 -6.60
C LEU A 19 -3.56 -7.87 -7.83
N ASN A 20 -4.63 -7.09 -7.82
CA ASN A 20 -4.86 -6.05 -8.82
C ASN A 20 -4.07 -4.80 -8.42
N PRO A 21 -2.94 -4.47 -9.08
CA PRO A 21 -2.21 -3.26 -8.77
C PRO A 21 -3.04 -2.05 -9.15
N ARG A 22 -2.93 -0.97 -8.37
CA ARG A 22 -3.51 0.31 -8.77
C ARG A 22 -2.88 0.77 -10.08
N PRO A 23 -3.65 1.35 -11.01
CA PRO A 23 -3.11 1.94 -12.22
C PRO A 23 -1.99 2.96 -11.91
N GLY A 24 -1.03 3.08 -12.83
CA GLY A 24 0.12 3.97 -12.71
C GLY A 24 1.44 3.23 -12.43
N ALA A 25 2.55 3.82 -12.88
CA ALA A 25 3.88 3.33 -12.56
C ALA A 25 4.24 3.68 -11.12
N THR A 26 5.01 2.80 -10.45
CA THR A 26 5.69 3.19 -9.21
C THR A 26 6.74 4.24 -9.58
N PRO A 27 6.74 5.41 -8.93
CA PRO A 27 7.73 6.44 -9.24
C PRO A 27 9.13 5.93 -8.92
N LEU A 28 10.12 6.41 -9.68
CA LEU A 28 11.53 6.29 -9.30
C LEU A 28 11.77 6.98 -7.96
N LEU A 29 12.70 6.47 -7.16
CA LEU A 29 13.01 7.02 -5.83
C LEU A 29 13.43 8.50 -5.89
N GLU A 30 14.06 8.91 -7.00
CA GLU A 30 14.49 10.29 -7.26
C GLU A 30 13.36 11.22 -7.72
N GLN A 31 12.23 10.68 -8.18
CA GLN A 31 11.09 11.43 -8.73
C GLN A 31 9.85 11.29 -7.85
N LEU A 32 10.03 11.46 -6.53
CA LEU A 32 8.89 11.48 -5.63
C LEU A 32 8.03 12.73 -5.91
N PRO A 33 6.72 12.57 -6.11
CA PRO A 33 5.83 13.70 -6.35
C PRO A 33 5.82 14.63 -5.13
N ILE A 34 5.77 15.92 -5.41
CA ILE A 34 5.56 16.97 -4.41
C ILE A 34 4.14 16.79 -3.85
N GLY A 35 4.01 16.83 -2.51
CA GLY A 35 2.72 16.68 -1.84
C GLY A 35 2.37 15.26 -1.45
N CYS A 36 1.10 14.88 -1.62
CA CYS A 36 0.62 13.54 -1.31
C CYS A 36 1.22 12.51 -2.28
N ARG A 37 2.02 11.56 -1.76
CA ARG A 37 2.66 10.51 -2.56
C ARG A 37 1.67 9.64 -3.33
N LEU A 38 0.45 9.54 -2.84
CA LEU A 38 -0.64 8.83 -3.49
C LEU A 38 -1.33 9.67 -4.57
N GLY A 39 -1.16 11.00 -4.61
CA GLY A 39 -1.81 11.91 -5.56
C GLY A 39 -1.89 11.40 -7.00
N PRO A 40 -0.77 11.12 -7.69
CA PRO A 40 -0.80 10.65 -9.08
C PRO A 40 -1.39 9.24 -9.27
N ARG A 41 -1.61 8.48 -8.21
CA ARG A 41 -2.18 7.11 -8.23
C ARG A 41 -3.49 6.98 -7.45
N CYS A 42 -4.03 8.08 -6.93
CA CYS A 42 -5.21 8.09 -6.09
C CYS A 42 -6.43 8.40 -6.97
N PRO A 43 -7.43 7.50 -7.02
CA PRO A 43 -8.66 7.75 -7.79
C PRO A 43 -9.50 8.89 -7.19
N TYR A 44 -9.24 9.28 -5.95
CA TYR A 44 -9.91 10.37 -5.23
C TYR A 44 -9.02 11.62 -5.10
N ALA A 45 -7.95 11.74 -5.91
CA ALA A 45 -7.05 12.89 -5.84
C ALA A 45 -7.80 14.19 -6.17
N GLN A 46 -7.56 15.21 -5.36
CA GLN A 46 -8.06 16.57 -5.58
C GLN A 46 -6.90 17.57 -5.61
N ARG A 47 -7.20 18.85 -5.88
CA ARG A 47 -6.18 19.91 -5.95
C ARG A 47 -5.39 20.06 -4.64
N GLU A 48 -6.04 19.88 -3.49
CA GLU A 48 -5.38 19.90 -2.17
C GLU A 48 -4.27 18.84 -2.01
N CYS A 49 -4.31 17.75 -2.80
CA CYS A 49 -3.33 16.67 -2.73
C CYS A 49 -1.92 17.07 -3.24
N ILE A 50 -1.76 18.26 -3.84
CA ILE A 50 -0.45 18.84 -4.20
C ILE A 50 0.35 19.22 -2.94
N ILE A 51 -0.32 19.40 -1.80
CA ILE A 51 0.30 19.67 -0.51
C ILE A 51 0.35 18.37 0.31
N THR A 52 1.45 18.17 1.04
CA THR A 52 1.62 16.99 1.89
C THR A 52 0.61 17.01 3.04
N PRO A 53 -0.26 16.00 3.18
CA PRO A 53 -1.21 15.93 4.28
C PRO A 53 -0.50 15.72 5.62
N ARG A 54 -1.04 16.31 6.69
CA ARG A 54 -0.56 16.04 8.05
C ARG A 54 -0.96 14.63 8.47
N LEU A 55 -0.15 14.04 9.34
CA LEU A 55 -0.47 12.77 9.99
C LEU A 55 -1.52 13.05 11.08
N THR A 56 -2.72 12.51 10.91
CA THR A 56 -3.86 12.68 11.81
C THR A 56 -4.54 11.33 12.06
N GLY A 57 -5.39 11.23 13.09
CA GLY A 57 -6.13 10.01 13.39
C GLY A 57 -6.46 9.85 14.86
N ALA A 58 -7.10 8.73 15.21
CA ALA A 58 -7.54 8.44 16.57
C ALA A 58 -6.85 7.18 17.11
N LYS A 59 -6.42 7.26 18.38
CA LYS A 59 -5.85 6.17 19.19
C LYS A 59 -4.74 5.39 18.46
N ASN A 60 -5.11 4.33 17.74
CA ASN A 60 -4.20 3.36 17.11
C ASN A 60 -4.21 3.40 15.57
N HIS A 61 -4.99 4.29 14.95
CA HIS A 61 -5.04 4.38 13.49
C HIS A 61 -4.72 5.80 13.02
N LEU A 62 -3.46 5.95 12.58
CA LEU A 62 -2.95 7.19 12.00
C LEU A 62 -2.97 7.08 10.48
N TYR A 63 -3.33 8.18 9.81
CA TYR A 63 -3.35 8.29 8.37
C TYR A 63 -2.87 9.69 7.94
N ALA A 64 -2.36 9.78 6.72
CA ALA A 64 -1.96 11.05 6.11
C ALA A 64 -2.79 11.26 4.84
N CYS A 65 -4.04 11.70 5.02
CA CYS A 65 -4.99 11.94 3.93
C CYS A 65 -5.78 13.21 4.22
N HIS A 66 -5.92 14.08 3.22
CA HIS A 66 -6.81 15.26 3.32
C HIS A 66 -8.29 14.87 3.32
N PHE A 67 -8.62 13.73 2.70
CA PHE A 67 -10.00 13.23 2.55
C PHE A 67 -10.11 11.76 3.00
N PRO A 68 -10.04 11.48 4.31
CA PRO A 68 -10.18 10.12 4.82
C PRO A 68 -11.61 9.59 4.64
N LEU A 69 -11.75 8.39 4.07
CA LEU A 69 -13.05 7.83 3.64
C LEU A 69 -13.77 6.99 4.70
N ASN A 70 -13.04 6.50 5.71
CA ASN A 70 -13.56 5.58 6.73
C ASN A 70 -13.43 6.19 8.15
N MET A 71 -13.60 7.51 8.28
CA MET A 71 -13.79 8.08 9.61
C MET A 71 -15.21 7.79 10.05
N GLU A 72 -15.36 6.78 10.91
CA GLU A 72 -16.59 6.65 11.70
C GLU A 72 -16.78 7.99 12.41
N ARG A 73 -17.86 8.68 12.05
CA ARG A 73 -18.20 9.99 12.60
C ARG A 73 -18.66 9.73 14.03
N GLU A 74 -17.72 9.77 14.98
CA GLU A 74 -18.06 9.88 16.40
C GLU A 74 -18.62 11.27 16.70
#